data_AF-L7UCE8-F1
#
_entry.id   AF-L7UCE8-F1
#
_cell.length_a   1.000
_cell.length_b   1.000
_cell.length_c   1.000
_cell.angle_alpha   90.00
_cell.angle_beta   90.00
_cell.angle_gamma   90.00
#
_symmetry.space_group_name_H-M   'P 1'
#
loop_
_entity.id
_entity.type
_entity.pdbx_description
1 polymer ?
#
loop_
_entity_poly.entity_id
_entity_poly.type
_entity_poly.pdbx_seq_one_letter_code
_entity_poly.pdbx_strand_id
1 'polypeptide(L)'
;MLARRLLPSLTFLGLAVLAAGCGNYTRMAPDTRASLQRTFTGPEAVQYLRISGNVTPFFGDGSKRLLTPYAPEDVRMLDDSSGKPINPGAVERTLPVGTKLRITKVEFPTAWVVAERVLYTPRTWPWVYLSEEGSANAPPLILVLPPNLEQPNDFRAELEKYLSPQNPKAQVDALAPPVRDAVSAKRLLTNMTAEAVRMAWGPPELVRRSLEGTSKNEEWTYPGGRRKAFFTDGRLARAEESGAPILP
;
A
#
# COMPACT_ATOMS: atom_id res chain seq x y z
N MET A 1 63.45 -13.98 -57.95
CA MET A 1 63.69 -14.59 -56.63
C MET A 1 62.43 -14.45 -55.81
N LEU A 2 62.07 -15.54 -55.12
CA LEU A 2 61.12 -15.74 -54.01
C LEU A 2 60.91 -14.49 -53.10
N ALA A 3 59.84 -14.27 -52.33
CA ALA A 3 58.59 -14.96 -52.01
C ALA A 3 57.76 -14.12 -50.98
N ARG A 4 56.50 -14.53 -50.72
CA ARG A 4 55.65 -14.37 -49.50
C ARG A 4 54.99 -12.99 -49.23
N ARG A 5 53.65 -12.86 -49.29
CA ARG A 5 52.59 -13.15 -48.26
C ARG A 5 52.71 -12.19 -47.05
N LEU A 6 51.72 -11.39 -46.59
CA LEU A 6 50.30 -11.62 -46.27
C LEU A 6 49.51 -10.28 -46.14
N LEU A 7 48.23 -10.25 -46.57
CA LEU A 7 47.13 -9.54 -45.88
C LEU A 7 46.57 -10.48 -44.79
N PRO A 8 45.70 -10.10 -43.81
CA PRO A 8 45.18 -8.79 -43.35
C PRO A 8 45.17 -8.67 -41.78
N SER A 9 44.73 -7.54 -41.21
CA SER A 9 44.20 -7.41 -39.82
C SER A 9 43.51 -6.03 -39.74
N LEU A 10 42.20 -5.85 -39.96
CA LEU A 10 41.04 -6.35 -39.21
C LEU A 10 41.10 -5.99 -37.71
N THR A 11 40.01 -5.38 -37.24
CA THR A 11 39.60 -5.16 -35.85
C THR A 11 40.26 -4.01 -35.07
N PHE A 12 39.82 -2.76 -35.35
CA PHE A 12 39.68 -1.80 -34.25
C PHE A 12 38.32 -2.01 -33.61
N LEU A 13 38.41 -2.64 -32.43
CA LEU A 13 37.34 -3.03 -31.52
C LEU A 13 36.49 -1.80 -31.16
N GLY A 14 35.22 -1.79 -31.55
CA GLY A 14 34.23 -0.85 -31.05
C GLY A 14 33.97 -1.11 -29.57
N LEU A 15 34.57 -0.31 -28.70
CA LEU A 15 34.24 -0.28 -27.27
C LEU A 15 32.97 0.57 -27.05
N ALA A 16 31.85 0.11 -27.58
CA ALA A 16 30.53 0.55 -27.12
C ALA A 16 30.19 -0.29 -25.88
N VAL A 17 30.79 0.04 -24.74
CA VAL A 17 30.40 -0.54 -23.45
C VAL A 17 29.01 0.00 -23.13
N LEU A 18 28.03 -0.83 -23.47
CA LEU A 18 26.77 -1.08 -22.79
C LEU A 18 26.62 -0.22 -21.53
N ALA A 19 26.04 0.97 -21.68
CA ALA A 19 25.34 1.61 -20.58
C ALA A 19 24.22 0.63 -20.21
N ALA A 20 24.50 -0.23 -19.23
CA ALA A 20 23.52 -1.03 -18.57
C ALA A 20 22.46 -0.06 -18.05
N GLY A 21 21.35 0.05 -18.77
CA GLY A 21 20.10 0.53 -18.21
C GLY A 21 19.69 -0.46 -17.15
N CYS A 22 20.33 -0.41 -15.98
CA CYS A 22 19.88 -1.12 -14.80
C CYS A 22 18.45 -0.64 -14.57
N GLY A 23 17.48 -1.50 -14.90
CA GLY A 23 16.07 -1.19 -14.79
C GLY A 23 15.78 -0.73 -13.37
N ASN A 24 15.66 0.58 -13.18
CA ASN A 24 15.35 1.15 -11.89
C ASN A 24 13.84 1.29 -11.84
N TYR A 25 13.18 0.49 -10.98
CA TYR A 25 11.72 0.53 -10.84
C TYR A 25 11.27 1.66 -9.89
N THR A 26 12.21 2.51 -9.47
CA THR A 26 11.96 3.77 -8.78
C THR A 26 12.71 4.89 -9.49
N ARG A 27 12.08 6.07 -9.61
CA ARG A 27 12.71 7.28 -10.15
C ARG A 27 13.38 8.14 -9.09
N MET A 28 13.21 7.78 -7.81
CA MET A 28 13.77 8.53 -6.69
C MET A 28 15.28 8.30 -6.57
N ALA A 29 16.04 9.41 -6.43
CA ALA A 29 17.49 9.37 -6.33
C ALA A 29 17.98 8.52 -5.13
N PRO A 30 19.15 7.85 -5.23
CA PRO A 30 19.66 6.99 -4.15
C PRO A 30 19.78 7.68 -2.79
N ASP A 31 20.34 8.90 -2.73
CA ASP A 31 20.51 9.64 -1.49
C ASP A 31 19.18 10.03 -0.85
N THR A 32 18.20 10.38 -1.68
CA THR A 32 16.83 10.67 -1.26
C THR A 32 16.19 9.44 -0.62
N ARG A 33 16.34 8.27 -1.23
CA ARG A 33 15.83 6.99 -0.69
C ARG A 33 16.50 6.64 0.63
N ALA A 34 17.82 6.78 0.71
CA ALA A 34 18.58 6.55 1.94
C ALA A 34 18.19 7.54 3.06
N SER A 35 17.92 8.79 2.71
CA SER A 35 17.42 9.80 3.65
C SER A 35 16.05 9.43 4.20
N LEU A 36 15.08 9.08 3.34
CA LEU A 36 13.76 8.62 3.78
C LEU A 36 13.84 7.38 4.66
N GLN A 37 14.65 6.39 4.27
CA GLN A 37 14.87 5.21 5.10
C GLN A 37 15.41 5.60 6.47
N ARG A 38 16.44 6.45 6.56
CA ARG A 38 17.01 6.89 7.85
C ARG A 38 15.99 7.63 8.71
N THR A 39 15.20 8.51 8.11
CA THR A 39 14.15 9.28 8.82
C THR A 39 13.11 8.34 9.40
N PHE A 40 12.57 7.43 8.57
CA PHE A 40 11.50 6.53 8.98
C PHE A 40 11.97 5.32 9.78
N THR A 41 13.26 4.98 9.82
CA THR A 41 13.78 3.96 10.75
C THR A 41 14.42 4.55 12.00
N GLY A 42 14.50 5.89 12.08
CA GLY A 42 15.07 6.62 13.21
C GLY A 42 14.05 7.57 13.85
N PRO A 43 14.15 8.91 13.65
CA PRO A 43 13.32 9.89 14.33
C PRO A 43 11.80 9.66 14.20
N GLU A 44 11.35 9.18 13.06
CA GLU A 44 9.93 8.94 12.75
C GLU A 44 9.57 7.45 12.72
N ALA A 45 10.36 6.60 13.38
CA ALA A 45 10.15 5.15 13.33
C ALA A 45 8.86 4.70 14.01
N VAL A 46 8.45 5.36 15.08
CA VAL A 46 7.20 5.02 15.78
C VAL A 46 6.04 5.70 15.08
N GLN A 47 5.09 4.89 14.64
CA GLN A 47 3.89 5.30 13.91
C GLN A 47 2.66 4.63 14.51
N TYR A 48 1.49 5.17 14.24
CA TYR A 48 0.20 4.64 14.64
C TYR A 48 -0.67 4.45 13.41
N LEU A 49 -1.43 3.35 13.35
CA LEU A 49 -2.41 3.16 12.29
C LEU A 49 -3.48 4.24 12.34
N ARG A 50 -3.69 4.94 11.23
CA ARG A 50 -4.79 5.91 11.06
C ARG A 50 -6.10 5.24 10.69
N ILE A 51 -6.01 4.03 10.15
CA ILE A 51 -7.13 3.24 9.66
C ILE A 51 -6.93 1.79 10.10
N SER A 52 -8.01 1.09 10.38
CA SER A 52 -7.97 -0.33 10.73
C SER A 52 -7.50 -1.15 9.52
N GLY A 53 -6.60 -2.11 9.73
CA GLY A 53 -5.96 -2.91 8.68
C GLY A 53 -6.24 -4.40 8.80
N ASN A 54 -6.37 -5.09 7.68
CA ASN A 54 -6.32 -6.54 7.60
C ASN A 54 -4.87 -7.01 7.52
N VAL A 55 -4.55 -8.07 8.26
CA VAL A 55 -3.32 -8.84 8.13
C VAL A 55 -3.65 -10.10 7.35
N THR A 56 -2.96 -10.31 6.23
CA THR A 56 -3.15 -11.47 5.33
C THR A 56 -1.79 -12.08 4.97
N PRO A 57 -1.74 -13.28 4.37
CA PRO A 57 -0.50 -13.79 3.81
C PRO A 57 0.07 -12.84 2.74
N PHE A 58 1.38 -12.92 2.47
CA PHE A 58 2.05 -12.02 1.53
C PHE A 58 2.31 -12.72 0.19
N PHE A 59 1.23 -13.09 -0.51
CA PHE A 59 1.28 -13.69 -1.85
C PHE A 59 2.25 -14.89 -1.99
N GLY A 60 2.17 -15.82 -1.04
CA GLY A 60 3.01 -17.02 -1.02
C GLY A 60 4.37 -16.87 -0.31
N ASP A 61 4.80 -15.65 0.03
CA ASP A 61 5.95 -15.44 0.90
C ASP A 61 5.54 -15.59 2.38
N GLY A 62 5.76 -16.78 2.93
CA GLY A 62 5.43 -17.11 4.33
C GLY A 62 6.25 -16.35 5.38
N SER A 63 7.36 -15.71 4.98
CA SER A 63 8.23 -14.94 5.90
C SER A 63 7.69 -13.55 6.23
N LYS A 64 6.60 -13.12 5.57
CA LYS A 64 6.01 -11.77 5.69
C LYS A 64 4.50 -11.87 5.79
N ARG A 65 3.87 -10.77 6.18
CA ARG A 65 2.41 -10.60 6.13
C ARG A 65 2.05 -9.28 5.46
N LEU A 66 1.01 -9.27 4.65
CA LEU A 66 0.49 -8.04 4.06
C LEU A 66 -0.35 -7.30 5.10
N LEU A 67 -0.08 -6.01 5.28
CA LEU A 67 -0.98 -5.08 5.96
C LEU A 67 -1.69 -4.21 4.92
N THR A 68 -3.02 -4.33 4.86
CA THR A 68 -3.84 -3.63 3.86
C THR A 68 -5.16 -3.16 4.49
N PRO A 69 -5.69 -1.97 4.16
CA PRO A 69 -7.03 -1.61 4.63
C PRO A 69 -8.14 -2.33 3.88
N TYR A 70 -7.84 -2.97 2.75
CA TYR A 70 -8.84 -3.56 1.86
C TYR A 70 -9.10 -5.02 2.21
N ALA A 71 -10.31 -5.50 1.91
CA ALA A 71 -10.62 -6.92 1.94
C ALA A 71 -9.75 -7.66 0.89
N PRO A 72 -9.38 -8.93 1.12
CA PRO A 72 -8.49 -9.67 0.21
C PRO A 72 -8.93 -9.66 -1.26
N GLU A 73 -10.23 -9.77 -1.52
CA GLU A 73 -10.88 -9.73 -2.83
C GLU A 73 -10.82 -8.37 -3.53
N ASP A 74 -10.46 -7.31 -2.81
CA ASP A 74 -10.28 -5.95 -3.34
C ASP A 74 -8.81 -5.57 -3.49
N VAL A 75 -7.87 -6.41 -3.06
CA VAL A 75 -6.44 -6.12 -3.25
C VAL A 75 -6.09 -6.19 -4.75
N ARG A 76 -5.50 -5.11 -5.27
CA ARG A 76 -5.13 -4.94 -6.69
C ARG A 76 -3.65 -4.62 -6.83
N MET A 77 -2.81 -5.54 -6.38
CA MET A 77 -1.33 -5.37 -6.40
C MET A 77 -0.65 -6.21 -7.47
N LEU A 78 -1.29 -7.31 -7.86
CA LEU A 78 -0.75 -8.31 -8.77
C LEU A 78 -1.87 -8.92 -9.59
N ASP A 79 -1.57 -9.22 -10.85
CA ASP A 79 -2.45 -9.96 -11.74
C ASP A 79 -1.76 -11.26 -12.17
N ASP A 80 -2.56 -12.31 -12.40
CA ASP A 80 -2.09 -13.55 -12.99
C ASP A 80 -1.87 -13.40 -14.52
N SER A 81 -1.45 -14.48 -15.17
CA SER A 81 -1.22 -14.48 -16.63
C SER A 81 -2.48 -14.23 -17.46
N SER A 82 -3.68 -14.33 -16.87
CA SER A 82 -4.96 -14.02 -17.49
C SER A 82 -5.44 -12.59 -17.19
N GLY A 83 -4.65 -11.80 -16.46
CA GLY A 83 -5.01 -10.45 -16.03
C GLY A 83 -5.98 -10.41 -14.86
N LYS A 84 -6.19 -11.52 -14.13
CA LYS A 84 -7.05 -11.53 -12.95
C LYS A 84 -6.25 -11.18 -11.69
N PRO A 85 -6.82 -10.38 -10.76
CA PRO A 85 -6.15 -10.07 -9.51
C PRO A 85 -5.80 -11.31 -8.70
N ILE A 86 -4.54 -11.39 -8.25
CA ILE A 86 -4.09 -12.43 -7.33
C ILE A 86 -4.53 -12.03 -5.92
N ASN A 87 -5.24 -12.93 -5.23
CA ASN A 87 -5.65 -12.73 -3.84
C ASN A 87 -4.45 -12.99 -2.89
N PRO A 88 -4.16 -12.12 -1.92
CA PRO A 88 -3.07 -12.33 -0.97
C PRO A 88 -3.30 -13.50 -0.01
N GLY A 89 -4.56 -13.94 0.17
CA GLY A 89 -4.99 -14.98 1.10
C GLY A 89 -6.02 -14.46 2.11
N ALA A 90 -6.54 -15.36 2.94
CA ALA A 90 -7.56 -15.03 3.93
C ALA A 90 -7.03 -14.03 4.99
N VAL A 91 -7.95 -13.28 5.60
CA VAL A 91 -7.63 -12.42 6.76
C VAL A 91 -7.25 -13.30 7.94
N GLU A 92 -6.03 -13.17 8.42
CA GLU A 92 -5.53 -13.86 9.62
C GLU A 92 -5.95 -13.12 10.89
N ARG A 93 -5.92 -11.78 10.85
CA ARG A 93 -6.39 -10.89 11.93
C ARG A 93 -6.62 -9.47 11.44
N THR A 94 -7.29 -8.68 12.27
CA THR A 94 -7.50 -7.24 12.08
C THR A 94 -6.70 -6.44 13.10
N LEU A 95 -6.01 -5.39 12.64
CA LEU A 95 -5.40 -4.38 13.49
C LEU A 95 -6.30 -3.15 13.58
N PRO A 96 -6.70 -2.71 14.79
CA PRO A 96 -7.52 -1.53 14.94
C PRO A 96 -6.74 -0.24 14.62
N VAL A 97 -7.49 0.83 14.30
CA VAL A 97 -6.97 2.20 14.32
C VAL A 97 -6.28 2.48 15.67
N GLY A 98 -5.15 3.17 15.63
CA GLY A 98 -4.33 3.49 16.80
C GLY A 98 -3.34 2.40 17.21
N THR A 99 -3.28 1.23 16.54
CA THR A 99 -2.21 0.26 16.78
C THR A 99 -0.86 0.92 16.55
N LYS A 100 0.00 0.84 17.58
CA LYS A 100 1.37 1.36 17.54
C LYS A 100 2.29 0.39 16.82
N LEU A 101 2.94 0.89 15.79
CA LEU A 101 3.86 0.15 14.93
C LEU A 101 5.21 0.86 14.90
N ARG A 102 6.26 0.09 14.58
CA ARG A 102 7.57 0.64 14.28
C ARG A 102 7.94 0.32 12.84
N ILE A 103 8.28 1.34 12.05
CA ILE A 103 8.91 1.15 10.74
C ILE A 103 10.34 0.68 10.98
N THR A 104 10.66 -0.52 10.48
CA THR A 104 11.99 -1.15 10.61
C THR A 104 12.80 -1.06 9.34
N LYS A 105 12.13 -0.91 8.18
CA LYS A 105 12.77 -0.75 6.87
C LYS A 105 11.81 -0.06 5.90
N VAL A 106 12.35 0.83 5.07
CA VAL A 106 11.69 1.33 3.86
C VAL A 106 12.49 0.81 2.68
N GLU A 107 11.88 -0.01 1.84
CA GLU A 107 12.55 -0.69 0.74
C GLU A 107 11.96 -0.25 -0.60
N PHE A 108 12.75 0.51 -1.35
CA PHE A 108 12.41 0.93 -2.70
C PHE A 108 12.82 -0.14 -3.72
N PRO A 109 12.05 -0.30 -4.82
CA PRO A 109 12.27 -1.36 -5.80
C PRO A 109 13.42 -1.02 -6.76
N THR A 110 14.67 -1.16 -6.29
CA THR A 110 15.84 -1.11 -7.19
C THR A 110 15.96 -2.41 -7.98
N ALA A 111 16.73 -2.42 -9.09
CA ALA A 111 16.98 -3.63 -9.88
C ALA A 111 17.39 -4.84 -9.02
N TRP A 112 18.31 -4.60 -8.06
CA TRP A 112 18.80 -5.62 -7.14
C TRP A 112 17.71 -6.12 -6.19
N VAL A 113 16.98 -5.20 -5.54
CA VAL A 113 15.87 -5.55 -4.65
C VAL A 113 14.80 -6.36 -5.39
N VAL A 114 14.44 -5.95 -6.61
CA VAL A 114 13.44 -6.68 -7.41
C VAL A 114 13.91 -8.09 -7.75
N ALA A 115 15.21 -8.29 -8.00
CA ALA A 115 15.78 -9.61 -8.29
C ALA A 115 15.75 -10.56 -7.08
N GLU A 116 15.92 -10.04 -5.86
CA GLU A 116 15.89 -10.84 -4.62
C GLU A 116 14.48 -11.16 -4.12
N ARG A 117 13.47 -10.37 -4.51
CA ARG A 117 12.09 -10.57 -4.04
C ARG A 117 11.44 -11.81 -4.68
N VAL A 118 10.61 -12.49 -3.89
CA VAL A 118 9.81 -13.65 -4.32
C VAL A 118 8.93 -13.28 -5.51
N LEU A 119 8.90 -14.13 -6.54
CA LEU A 119 8.33 -13.86 -7.87
C LEU A 119 6.89 -13.31 -7.82
N TYR A 120 6.03 -13.92 -7.01
CA TYR A 120 4.60 -13.60 -6.90
C TYR A 120 4.29 -12.52 -5.87
N THR A 121 5.24 -11.65 -5.52
CA THR A 121 5.01 -10.49 -4.65
C THR A 121 4.96 -9.20 -5.47
N PRO A 122 4.44 -8.06 -4.96
CA PRO A 122 4.45 -6.77 -5.67
C PRO A 122 5.87 -6.18 -5.75
N ARG A 123 6.73 -6.84 -6.54
CA ARG A 123 8.19 -6.63 -6.53
C ARG A 123 8.61 -5.25 -7.01
N THR A 124 7.83 -4.62 -7.87
CA THR A 124 8.13 -3.32 -8.45
C THR A 124 7.57 -2.14 -7.65
N TRP A 125 6.99 -2.41 -6.47
CA TRP A 125 6.34 -1.41 -5.61
C TRP A 125 7.19 -1.16 -4.34
N PRO A 126 7.19 0.04 -3.76
CA PRO A 126 7.84 0.30 -2.47
C PRO A 126 7.20 -0.47 -1.32
N TRP A 127 8.02 -1.06 -0.45
CA TRP A 127 7.56 -1.81 0.73
C TRP A 127 8.00 -1.10 2.01
N VAL A 128 7.07 -0.93 2.95
CA VAL A 128 7.34 -0.43 4.29
C VAL A 128 7.18 -1.59 5.27
N TYR A 129 8.27 -1.95 5.94
CA TYR A 129 8.32 -3.03 6.91
C TYR A 129 7.98 -2.49 8.29
N LEU A 130 7.03 -3.14 8.94
CA LEU A 130 6.46 -2.73 10.20
C LEU A 130 6.56 -3.88 11.20
N SER A 131 6.96 -3.55 12.42
CA SER A 131 6.88 -4.44 13.57
C SER A 131 5.85 -3.91 14.57
N GLU A 132 5.01 -4.79 15.09
CA GLU A 132 4.12 -4.47 16.21
C GLU A 132 4.93 -4.49 17.52
N GLU A 133 4.65 -3.53 18.41
CA GLU A 133 5.28 -3.49 19.73
C GLU A 133 4.99 -4.79 20.51
N GLY A 134 6.02 -5.36 21.14
CA GLY A 134 5.91 -6.63 21.87
C GLY A 134 5.96 -7.90 21.01
N SER A 135 6.05 -7.79 19.68
CA SER A 135 6.03 -8.94 18.76
C SER A 135 7.39 -9.20 18.09
N ALA A 136 8.45 -9.37 18.88
CA ALA A 136 9.82 -9.48 18.36
C ALA A 136 10.08 -10.66 17.41
N ASN A 137 9.29 -11.75 17.53
CA ASN A 137 9.44 -12.97 16.73
C ASN A 137 8.35 -13.13 15.66
N ALA A 138 7.44 -12.16 15.51
CA ALA A 138 6.41 -12.22 14.49
C ALA A 138 6.99 -11.88 13.11
N PRO A 139 6.50 -12.49 12.02
CA PRO A 139 6.80 -12.03 10.67
C PRO A 139 6.52 -10.53 10.53
N PRO A 140 7.39 -9.75 9.84
CA PRO A 140 7.14 -8.34 9.62
C PRO A 140 5.86 -8.13 8.81
N LEU A 141 5.13 -7.08 9.17
CA LEU A 141 3.99 -6.59 8.41
C LEU A 141 4.51 -5.70 7.28
N ILE A 142 4.03 -5.93 6.06
CA ILE A 142 4.42 -5.19 4.87
C ILE A 142 3.25 -4.33 4.45
N LEU A 143 3.43 -3.01 4.53
CA LEU A 143 2.58 -2.05 3.84
C LEU A 143 3.19 -1.78 2.47
N VAL A 144 2.46 -2.11 1.42
CA VAL A 144 2.89 -1.88 0.03
C VAL A 144 2.31 -0.55 -0.42
N LEU A 145 3.17 0.38 -0.82
CA LEU A 145 2.74 1.67 -1.37
C LEU A 145 2.65 1.59 -2.89
N PRO A 146 1.81 2.42 -3.55
CA PRO A 146 1.74 2.48 -5.00
C PRO A 146 3.12 2.77 -5.65
N PRO A 147 3.31 2.35 -6.91
CA PRO A 147 4.52 2.66 -7.65
C PRO A 147 4.57 4.14 -8.02
N ASN A 148 5.68 4.58 -8.63
CA ASN A 148 5.85 5.94 -9.17
C ASN A 148 5.77 7.08 -8.14
N LEU A 149 6.15 6.81 -6.89
CA LEU A 149 6.41 7.85 -5.88
C LEU A 149 7.80 8.45 -6.16
N GLU A 150 7.82 9.55 -6.91
CA GLU A 150 9.08 10.13 -7.42
C GLU A 150 9.72 11.07 -6.40
N GLN A 151 8.90 11.84 -5.66
CA GLN A 151 9.39 12.82 -4.69
C GLN A 151 9.24 12.32 -3.24
N PRO A 152 10.08 12.81 -2.31
CA PRO A 152 9.95 12.52 -0.88
C PRO A 152 8.56 12.82 -0.32
N ASN A 153 7.97 13.93 -0.78
CA ASN A 153 6.67 14.39 -0.31
C ASN A 153 5.54 13.48 -0.83
N ASP A 154 5.66 12.93 -2.04
CA ASP A 154 4.69 11.96 -2.56
C ASP A 154 4.70 10.69 -1.71
N PHE A 155 5.91 10.19 -1.39
CA PHE A 155 6.06 9.03 -0.52
C PHE A 155 5.45 9.27 0.86
N ARG A 156 5.74 10.43 1.45
CA ARG A 156 5.22 10.81 2.77
C ARG A 156 3.70 10.95 2.75
N ALA A 157 3.16 11.68 1.78
CA ALA A 157 1.72 11.89 1.65
C ALA A 157 0.97 10.57 1.45
N GLU A 158 1.56 9.62 0.71
CA GLU A 158 0.99 8.28 0.54
C GLU A 158 1.03 7.49 1.84
N LEU A 159 2.17 7.49 2.54
CA LEU A 159 2.33 6.81 3.83
C LEU A 159 1.36 7.36 4.89
N GLU A 160 1.15 8.68 4.90
CA GLU A 160 0.25 9.40 5.82
C GLU A 160 -1.23 9.08 5.63
N LYS A 161 -1.62 8.37 4.55
CA LYS A 161 -2.98 7.82 4.45
C LYS A 161 -3.21 6.66 5.42
N TYR A 162 -2.14 5.96 5.80
CA TYR A 162 -2.17 4.71 6.57
C TYR A 162 -1.59 4.89 7.98
N LEU A 163 -0.50 5.64 8.10
CA LEU A 163 0.29 5.79 9.31
C LEU A 163 0.38 7.25 9.76
N SER A 164 0.52 7.46 11.06
CA SER A 164 0.66 8.79 11.67
C SER A 164 1.67 8.76 12.81
N PRO A 165 2.59 9.74 12.93
CA PRO A 165 3.46 9.83 14.10
C PRO A 165 2.67 10.23 15.36
N GLN A 166 1.53 10.90 15.18
CA GLN A 166 0.60 11.22 16.28
C GLN A 166 -0.39 10.08 16.49
N ASN A 167 -0.58 9.70 17.75
CA ASN A 167 -1.57 8.70 18.15
C ASN A 167 -3.00 9.23 17.90
N PRO A 168 -3.83 8.54 17.10
CA PRO A 168 -5.20 8.98 16.79
C PRO A 168 -6.19 8.74 17.94
N LYS A 169 -5.75 8.30 19.12
CA LYS A 169 -6.59 7.97 20.28
C LYS A 169 -7.68 9.00 20.56
N ALA A 170 -7.36 10.30 20.55
CA ALA A 170 -8.37 11.35 20.79
C ALA A 170 -9.49 11.37 19.73
N GLN A 171 -9.15 11.13 18.47
CA GLN A 171 -10.12 11.05 17.36
C GLN A 171 -11.01 9.81 17.52
N VAL A 172 -10.40 8.67 17.86
CA VAL A 172 -11.12 7.41 18.11
C VAL A 172 -12.02 7.53 19.35
N ASP A 173 -11.55 8.20 20.39
CA ASP A 173 -12.29 8.41 21.64
C ASP A 173 -13.49 9.33 21.47
N ALA A 174 -13.45 10.23 20.48
CA ALA A 174 -14.59 11.08 20.11
C ALA A 174 -15.71 10.31 19.37
N LEU A 175 -15.43 9.10 18.87
CA LEU A 175 -16.45 8.26 18.25
C LEU A 175 -17.38 7.67 19.32
N ALA A 176 -18.68 7.59 18.98
CA ALA A 176 -19.65 6.86 19.78
C ALA A 176 -19.19 5.40 19.97
N PRO A 177 -19.39 4.78 21.15
CA PRO A 177 -18.96 3.41 21.42
C PRO A 177 -19.30 2.39 20.32
N PRO A 178 -20.54 2.29 19.81
CA PRO A 178 -20.85 1.32 18.74
C PRO A 178 -20.10 1.59 17.44
N VAL A 179 -19.84 2.86 17.11
CA VAL A 179 -19.06 3.26 15.93
C VAL A 179 -17.60 2.88 16.10
N ARG A 180 -17.03 3.09 17.30
CA ARG A 180 -15.65 2.71 17.63
C ARG A 180 -15.42 1.21 17.49
N ASP A 181 -16.34 0.40 18.01
CA ASP A 181 -16.27 -1.06 17.93
C ASP A 181 -16.39 -1.53 16.48
N ALA A 182 -17.28 -0.92 15.71
CA ALA A 182 -17.43 -1.22 14.29
C ALA A 182 -16.17 -0.83 13.48
N VAL A 183 -15.60 0.36 13.71
CA VAL A 183 -14.35 0.81 13.07
C VAL A 183 -13.19 -0.15 13.38
N SER A 184 -13.06 -0.55 14.64
CA SER A 184 -12.01 -1.49 15.07
C SER A 184 -12.17 -2.87 14.41
N ALA A 185 -13.41 -3.29 14.18
CA ALA A 185 -13.76 -4.53 13.49
C ALA A 185 -13.88 -4.40 11.96
N LYS A 186 -13.55 -3.24 11.37
CA LYS A 186 -13.69 -2.93 9.94
C LYS A 186 -15.13 -3.10 9.38
N ARG A 187 -16.13 -2.93 10.24
CA ARG A 187 -17.56 -2.94 9.89
C ARG A 187 -18.10 -1.53 9.72
N LEU A 188 -19.15 -1.39 8.92
CA LEU A 188 -19.88 -0.14 8.76
C LEU A 188 -21.19 -0.19 9.54
N LEU A 189 -21.65 0.98 9.98
CA LEU A 189 -22.97 1.20 10.57
C LEU A 189 -23.63 2.37 9.85
N THR A 190 -24.95 2.33 9.75
CA THR A 190 -25.75 3.45 9.21
C THR A 190 -25.42 4.75 9.96
N ASN A 191 -25.44 5.87 9.25
CA ASN A 191 -25.18 7.21 9.78
C ASN A 191 -23.75 7.45 10.33
N MET A 192 -22.80 6.55 10.05
CA MET A 192 -21.37 6.82 10.25
C MET A 192 -20.93 8.06 9.47
N THR A 193 -19.98 8.82 10.02
CA THR A 193 -19.35 9.92 9.29
C THR A 193 -18.41 9.37 8.21
N ALA A 194 -18.16 10.18 7.17
CA ALA A 194 -17.14 9.89 6.16
C ALA A 194 -15.77 9.52 6.77
N GLU A 195 -15.38 10.19 7.85
CA GLU A 195 -14.13 9.89 8.57
C GLU A 195 -14.17 8.50 9.22
N ALA A 196 -15.24 8.15 9.93
CA ALA A 196 -15.37 6.82 10.54
C ALA A 196 -15.36 5.70 9.49
N VAL A 197 -16.03 5.90 8.34
CA VAL A 197 -15.98 4.95 7.22
C VAL A 197 -14.56 4.82 6.67
N ARG A 198 -13.81 5.92 6.55
CA ARG A 198 -12.39 5.88 6.13
C ARG A 198 -11.52 5.16 7.15
N MET A 199 -11.75 5.35 8.45
CA MET A 199 -11.05 4.60 9.50
C MET A 199 -11.35 3.09 9.41
N ALA A 200 -12.58 2.69 9.07
CA ALA A 200 -12.98 1.29 8.98
C ALA A 200 -12.50 0.59 7.69
N TRP A 201 -12.74 1.21 6.52
CA TRP A 201 -12.55 0.60 5.20
C TRP A 201 -11.33 1.12 4.43
N GLY A 202 -10.69 2.17 4.93
CA GLY A 202 -9.57 2.85 4.27
C GLY A 202 -10.00 3.89 3.23
N PRO A 203 -9.02 4.46 2.50
CA PRO A 203 -9.30 5.44 1.48
C PRO A 203 -10.02 4.81 0.27
N PRO A 204 -11.03 5.47 -0.31
CA PRO A 204 -11.60 5.04 -1.58
C PRO A 204 -10.63 5.32 -2.74
N GLU A 205 -10.76 4.58 -3.83
CA GLU A 205 -10.04 4.83 -5.08
C GLU A 205 -10.65 6.01 -5.84
N LEU A 206 -11.99 6.09 -5.84
CA LEU A 206 -12.74 7.14 -6.52
C LEU A 206 -13.83 7.69 -5.60
N VAL A 207 -13.95 9.02 -5.58
CA VAL A 207 -15.06 9.74 -4.94
C VAL A 207 -15.79 10.54 -5.99
N ARG A 208 -17.03 10.18 -6.28
CA ARG A 208 -17.94 10.97 -7.12
C ARG A 208 -18.83 11.79 -6.21
N ARG A 209 -18.97 13.09 -6.50
CA ARG A 209 -19.81 14.01 -5.74
C ARG A 209 -20.91 14.54 -6.64
N SER A 210 -22.13 14.59 -6.11
CA SER A 210 -23.29 15.18 -6.80
C SER A 210 -24.11 16.03 -5.83
N LEU A 211 -24.92 16.92 -6.40
CA LEU A 211 -25.91 17.72 -5.68
C LEU A 211 -27.29 17.33 -6.22
N GLU A 212 -28.18 16.90 -5.34
CA GLU A 212 -29.58 16.62 -5.66
C GLU A 212 -30.45 17.53 -4.79
N GLY A 213 -31.01 18.57 -5.41
CA GLY A 213 -31.66 19.66 -4.67
C GLY A 213 -30.66 20.38 -3.76
N THR A 214 -30.87 20.30 -2.45
CA THR A 214 -29.97 20.85 -1.42
C THR A 214 -29.03 19.82 -0.79
N SER A 215 -29.23 18.53 -1.08
CA SER A 215 -28.46 17.45 -0.45
C SER A 215 -27.17 17.17 -1.23
N LYS A 216 -26.08 17.00 -0.46
CA LYS A 216 -24.76 16.63 -0.97
C LYS A 216 -24.62 15.12 -0.95
N ASN A 217 -24.49 14.52 -2.13
CA ASN A 217 -24.30 13.09 -2.26
C ASN A 217 -22.84 12.77 -2.62
N GLU A 218 -22.29 11.72 -2.02
CA GLU A 218 -21.00 11.16 -2.42
C GLU A 218 -21.11 9.65 -2.66
N GLU A 219 -20.58 9.17 -3.79
CA GLU A 219 -20.34 7.75 -4.06
C GLU A 219 -18.85 7.48 -3.96
N TRP A 220 -18.47 6.65 -3.00
CA TRP A 220 -17.11 6.19 -2.79
C TRP A 220 -16.97 4.78 -3.37
N THR A 221 -16.05 4.61 -4.31
CA THR A 221 -15.71 3.32 -4.91
C THR A 221 -14.35 2.86 -4.40
N TYR A 222 -14.30 1.63 -3.88
CA TYR A 222 -13.07 1.00 -3.38
C TYR A 222 -12.39 0.17 -4.49
N PRO A 223 -11.11 -0.19 -4.32
CA PRO A 223 -10.36 -0.95 -5.31
C PRO A 223 -11.12 -2.16 -5.86
N GLY A 224 -11.18 -2.24 -7.20
CA GLY A 224 -11.89 -3.29 -7.90
C GLY A 224 -13.42 -3.14 -7.95
N GLY A 225 -13.98 -2.06 -7.43
CA GLY A 225 -15.38 -1.67 -7.59
C GLY A 225 -16.42 -2.54 -6.89
N ARG A 226 -15.99 -3.58 -6.15
CA ARG A 226 -16.89 -4.50 -5.45
C ARG A 226 -17.55 -3.84 -4.24
N ARG A 227 -16.78 -3.07 -3.47
CA ARG A 227 -17.30 -2.31 -2.33
C ARG A 227 -17.57 -0.86 -2.71
N LYS A 228 -18.73 -0.36 -2.28
CA LYS A 228 -19.13 1.03 -2.44
C LYS A 228 -19.77 1.56 -1.17
N ALA A 229 -19.55 2.84 -0.88
CA ALA A 229 -20.21 3.55 0.20
C ALA A 229 -20.87 4.82 -0.36
N PHE A 230 -22.11 5.06 0.05
CA PHE A 230 -22.93 6.17 -0.41
C PHE A 230 -23.25 7.08 0.77
N PHE A 231 -22.93 8.34 0.62
CA PHE A 231 -23.12 9.35 1.64
C PHE A 231 -24.16 10.37 1.19
N THR A 232 -24.96 10.82 2.14
CA THR A 232 -25.85 11.97 2.00
C THR A 232 -25.55 12.92 3.15
N ASP A 233 -25.23 14.17 2.82
CA ASP A 233 -24.89 15.24 3.77
C ASP A 233 -23.79 14.83 4.77
N GLY A 234 -22.79 14.09 4.27
CA GLY A 234 -21.61 13.65 5.02
C GLY A 234 -21.84 12.42 5.91
N ARG A 235 -23.02 11.80 5.85
CA ARG A 235 -23.40 10.60 6.62
C ARG A 235 -23.60 9.40 5.72
N LEU A 236 -23.14 8.25 6.16
CA LEU A 236 -23.29 6.99 5.44
C LEU A 236 -24.79 6.63 5.37
N ALA A 237 -25.35 6.72 4.17
CA ALA A 237 -26.72 6.37 3.89
C ALA A 237 -26.84 4.89 3.50
N ARG A 238 -25.86 4.38 2.77
CA ARG A 238 -25.88 3.02 2.22
C ARG A 238 -24.47 2.50 1.96
N ALA A 239 -24.28 1.19 2.05
CA ALA A 239 -23.06 0.54 1.59
C ALA A 239 -23.42 -0.73 0.83
N GLU A 240 -22.62 -1.04 -0.19
CA GLU A 240 -22.79 -2.21 -1.04
C GLU A 240 -21.52 -3.05 -1.08
N GLU A 241 -21.70 -4.35 -1.24
CA GLU A 241 -20.65 -5.29 -1.60
C GLU A 241 -21.15 -6.21 -2.71
N SER A 242 -20.43 -6.26 -3.83
CA SER A 242 -20.83 -7.00 -5.04
C SER A 242 -22.24 -6.65 -5.54
N GLY A 243 -22.66 -5.40 -5.35
CA GLY A 243 -24.00 -4.90 -5.72
C GLY A 243 -25.11 -5.25 -4.72
N ALA A 244 -24.81 -5.98 -3.64
CA ALA A 244 -25.77 -6.25 -2.57
C ALA A 244 -25.62 -5.23 -1.42
N PRO A 245 -26.72 -4.70 -0.86
CA PRO A 245 -26.65 -3.86 0.33
C PRO A 245 -26.14 -4.66 1.54
N ILE A 246 -25.23 -4.07 2.30
CA ILE A 246 -24.65 -4.70 3.51
C ILE A 246 -25.03 -4.00 4.81
N LEU A 247 -25.78 -2.90 4.69
CA LEU A 247 -26.40 -2.22 5.82
C LEU A 247 -27.89 -2.56 5.84
N PRO A 248 -28.50 -2.68 7.05
CA PRO A 248 -29.93 -2.85 7.20
C PRO A 248 -30.73 -1.65 6.69
#